data_AF-A0A7X8WQJ4-F1
#
_entry.id   AF-A0A7X8WQJ4-F1
#
_cell.length_a   1.000
_cell.length_b   1.000
_cell.length_c   1.000
_cell.angle_alpha   90.00
_cell.angle_beta   90.00
_cell.angle_gamma   90.00
#
_symmetry.space_group_name_H-M   'P 1'
#
loop_
_entity.id
_entity.type
_entity.pdbx_description
1 polymer ?
#
loop_
_entity_poly.entity_id
_entity_poly.type
_entity_poly.pdbx_seq_one_letter_code
_entity_poly.pdbx_strand_id
1 'polypeptide(L)' 'MLNPLYKAELGFLEGTWRDREHLEAATADWVHWLNTRRLHSMLHYMSRAEVAADYHSTDNESSVAT' A
#
# COMPACT_ATOMS: atom_id res chain seq x y z
N MET A 1 1.01 -13.26 -1.76
CA MET A 1 0.30 -13.40 -0.46
C MET A 1 -0.71 -12.27 -0.17
N LEU A 2 -1.16 -11.51 -1.18
CA LEU A 2 -2.05 -10.36 -0.97
C LEU A 2 -3.48 -10.74 -0.58
N ASN A 3 -4.02 -11.83 -1.15
CA ASN A 3 -5.41 -12.24 -0.98
C ASN A 3 -5.84 -12.57 0.48
N PRO A 4 -5.07 -13.31 1.28
CA PRO A 4 -5.44 -13.54 2.68
C PRO A 4 -5.31 -12.28 3.55
N LEU A 5 -4.31 -11.42 3.30
CA LEU A 5 -4.11 -10.17 4.04
C LEU A 5 -5.24 -9.18 3.73
N TYR A 6 -5.57 -9.06 2.44
CA TYR A 6 -6.68 -8.24 1.95
C TYR A 6 -7.99 -8.59 2.65
N LYS A 7 -8.37 -9.87 2.70
CA LYS A 7 -9.63 -10.29 3.33
C LYS A 7 -9.66 -10.01 4.84
N ALA A 8 -8.53 -10.17 5.53
CA ALA A 8 -8.45 -9.94 6.98
C ALA A 8 -8.52 -8.44 7.31
N GLU A 9 -7.79 -7.60 6.58
CA GLU A 9 -7.70 -6.16 6.86
C GLU A 9 -8.91 -5.37 6.34
N LEU A 10 -9.47 -5.77 5.20
CA LEU A 10 -10.68 -5.13 4.66
C LEU A 10 -11.88 -5.33 5.60
N GLY A 11 -12.00 -6.51 6.24
CA GLY A 11 -13.01 -6.76 7.27
C GLY A 11 -12.79 -5.95 8.55
N PHE A 12 -11.53 -5.62 8.88
CA PHE A 12 -11.18 -4.84 10.07
C PHE A 12 -11.46 -3.33 9.88
N LEU A 13 -11.25 -2.79 8.69
CA LEU A 13 -11.35 -1.35 8.44
C LEU A 13 -12.78 -0.82 8.33
N GLU A 14 -13.73 -1.63 7.83
CA GLU A 14 -15.06 -1.09 7.46
C GLU A 14 -16.26 -2.02 7.72
N GLY A 15 -16.05 -3.26 8.17
CA GLY A 15 -17.17 -4.14 8.54
C GLY A 15 -18.06 -4.58 7.37
N THR A 16 -19.38 -4.61 7.56
CA THR A 16 -20.35 -5.24 6.64
C THR A 16 -20.68 -4.35 5.43
N TRP A 17 -20.30 -4.80 4.23
CA TRP A 17 -20.58 -4.15 2.94
C TRP A 17 -22.07 -4.28 2.55
N ARG A 18 -22.71 -3.16 2.17
CA ARG A 18 -24.13 -3.13 1.78
C ARG A 18 -24.35 -3.36 0.28
N ASP A 19 -23.40 -2.93 -0.54
CA ASP A 19 -23.47 -2.95 -2.01
C ASP A 19 -22.07 -2.94 -2.64
N ARG A 20 -22.01 -3.14 -3.96
CA ARG A 20 -20.75 -3.26 -4.70
C ARG A 20 -19.96 -1.94 -4.75
N GLU A 21 -20.65 -0.80 -4.78
CA GLU A 21 -20.00 0.52 -4.83
C GLU A 21 -19.25 0.81 -3.52
N HIS A 22 -19.85 0.46 -2.37
CA HIS A 22 -19.13 0.51 -1.09
C HIS A 22 -17.90 -0.38 -1.06
N LEU A 23 -17.99 -1.60 -1.61
CA LEU A 23 -16.85 -2.52 -1.66
C LEU A 23 -15.72 -1.96 -2.54
N GLU A 24 -16.04 -1.34 -3.67
CA GLU A 24 -15.06 -0.73 -4.57
C GLU A 24 -14.37 0.47 -3.91
N ALA A 25 -15.14 1.35 -3.25
CA ALA A 25 -14.60 2.49 -2.50
C ALA A 25 -13.66 2.04 -1.38
N ALA A 26 -14.08 1.06 -0.59
CA ALA A 26 -13.28 0.48 0.47
C ALA A 26 -12.00 -0.20 0.00
N THR A 27 -12.08 -0.88 -1.15
CA THR A 27 -10.91 -1.49 -1.76
C THR A 27 -9.93 -0.40 -2.16
N ALA A 28 -10.39 0.69 -2.76
CA ALA A 28 -9.55 1.83 -3.10
C ALA A 28 -8.92 2.47 -1.86
N ASP A 29 -9.68 2.64 -0.78
CA ASP A 29 -9.18 3.19 0.48
C ASP A 29 -8.17 2.25 1.17
N TRP A 30 -8.43 0.94 1.16
CA TRP A 30 -7.47 -0.06 1.68
C TRP A 30 -6.19 -0.06 0.85
N VAL A 31 -6.27 -0.01 -0.48
CA VAL A 31 -5.09 0.07 -1.36
C VAL A 31 -4.33 1.37 -1.11
N HIS A 32 -5.03 2.50 -0.94
CA HIS A 32 -4.41 3.77 -0.63
C HIS A 32 -3.66 3.70 0.70
N TRP A 33 -4.33 3.26 1.78
CA TRP A 33 -3.73 3.09 3.10
C TRP A 33 -2.53 2.14 3.07
N LEU A 34 -2.65 1.00 2.38
CA LEU A 34 -1.58 0.01 2.21
C LEU A 34 -0.33 0.63 1.57
N ASN A 35 -0.51 1.52 0.59
CA ASN A 35 0.60 2.12 -0.13
C ASN A 35 1.21 3.34 0.58
N THR A 36 0.39 4.17 1.24
CA THR A 36 0.82 5.49 1.74
C THR A 36 1.01 5.55 3.25
N ARG A 37 0.36 4.68 4.03
CA ARG A 37 0.34 4.78 5.50
C ARG A 37 0.71 3.50 6.23
N ARG A 38 0.58 2.34 5.59
CA ARG A 38 0.87 1.06 6.24
C ARG A 38 2.39 0.87 6.38
N LEU A 39 2.86 0.99 7.61
CA LEU A 39 4.24 0.73 7.99
C LEU A 39 4.48 -0.77 7.96
N HIS A 40 5.38 -1.23 7.10
CA HIS A 40 5.73 -2.65 7.03
C HIS A 40 7.04 -2.88 7.80
N SER A 41 7.04 -3.77 8.79
CA SER A 41 8.27 -4.15 9.51
C SER A 41 9.35 -4.72 8.57
N MET A 42 8.95 -5.36 7.46
CA MET A 42 9.86 -5.81 6.40
C MET A 42 10.46 -4.67 5.57
N LEU A 43 9.87 -3.48 5.58
CA LEU A 43 10.36 -2.28 4.91
C LEU A 43 10.95 -1.30 5.92
N HIS A 44 11.49 -1.78 7.05
CA HIS A 44 12.06 -0.94 8.11
C HIS A 44 11.09 0.13 8.66
N TYR A 45 9.79 -0.19 8.73
CA TYR A 45 8.74 0.76 9.11
C TYR A 45 8.57 1.94 8.16
N MET A 46 8.97 1.77 6.90
CA MET A 46 8.63 2.71 5.83
C MET A 46 7.37 2.23 5.10
N SER A 47 6.61 3.18 4.57
CA SER A 47 5.55 2.89 3.62
C SER A 47 6.15 2.48 2.28
N ARG A 48 5.37 1.75 1.47
CA ARG A 48 5.82 1.32 0.15
C ARG A 48 6.02 2.50 -0.81
N ALA A 49 5.25 3.57 -0.64
CA ALA A 49 5.45 4.81 -1.38
C ALA A 49 6.81 5.46 -1.08
N GLU A 50 7.24 5.46 0.19
CA GLU A 50 8.56 5.96 0.58
C GLU A 50 9.69 5.11 -0.03
N VAL A 51 9.55 3.78 0.03
CA VAL A 51 10.54 2.87 -0.57
C VAL A 51 10.63 3.03 -2.09
N ALA A 52 9.50 3.24 -2.77
CA ALA A 52 9.48 3.48 -4.21
C ALA A 52 10.13 4.83 -4.58
N ALA A 53 9.90 5.88 -3.79
CA ALA A 53 10.50 7.19 -3.98
C ALA A 53 12.02 7.16 -3.78
N ASP A 54 12.49 6.41 -2.78
CA ASP A 54 13.91 6.19 -2.52
C ASP A 54 14.58 5.46 -3.68
N TYR A 55 13.99 4.35 -4.15
CA TYR A 55 14.50 3.59 -5.29
C TYR A 55 14.64 4.47 -6.56
N HIS A 56 13.63 5.25 -6.91
CA HIS A 56 13.70 6.16 -8.07
C HIS A 56 14.75 7.27 -7.91
N SER A 57 15.03 7.72 -6.69
CA SER A 57 16.08 8.71 -6.44
C SER A 57 17.47 8.11 -6.62
N THR A 58 17.68 6.87 -6.17
CA THR A 58 18.95 6.14 -6.35
C THR A 58 19.25 5.73 -7.79
N ASP A 59 18.21 5.42 -8.59
CA ASP A 59 18.35 5.10 -10.02
C ASP A 59 18.76 6.34 -10.82
N ASN A 60 18.23 7.52 -10.46
CA ASN A 60 18.62 8.80 -11.04
C ASN A 60 20.07 9.19 -10.69
N GLU A 61 20.53 8.95 -9.45
CA GLU A 61 21.95 9.18 -9.07
C GLU A 61 22.92 8.19 -9.76
N SER A 62 22.47 6.98 -10.04
CA SER A 62 23.27 5.97 -10.77
C SER A 62 23.33 6.26 -12.29
N SER A 63 22.33 6.98 -12.83
CA SER A 63 22.28 7.35 -14.26
C SER A 63 23.05 8.65 -14.58
N VAL A 64 23.26 9.55 -13.62
CA VAL A 64 24.07 10.77 -13.79
C VAL A 64 25.58 10.57 -13.59
N ALA A 65 26.03 9.36 -13.28
CA ALA A 65 27.44 9.02 -13.07
C ALA A 65 28.12 8.31 -14.26
N THR A 66 27.58 8.42 -15.48
CA THR A 66 28.19 7.88 -16.73
C THR A 66 28.56 8.99 -17.71
#